data_AF-A0A8S0SN25-F1
#
_entry.id   AF-A0A8S0SN25-F1
#
_cell.length_a   1.000
_cell.length_b   1.000
_cell.length_c   1.000
_cell.angle_alpha   90.00
_cell.angle_beta   90.00
_cell.angle_gamma   90.00
#
_symmetry.space_group_name_H-M   'P 1'
#
loop_
_entity.id
_entity.type
_entity.pdbx_description
1 polymer ?
#
loop_
_entity_poly.entity_id
_entity_poly.type
_entity_poly.pdbx_seq_one_letter_code
_entity_poly.pdbx_strand_id
1 'polypeptide(L)'
;MAQLVGADEIESFRIELSEIGRSLRSSFRRHATSFRNNSVVSSAKDVDLDDESVLQWAAIDRLPTFERLRTSLFDENDGNEADGRGRRVVDVTKLGAPERHMFIEKLIKHIEHDNLRLLQKIRKRIDTAGVKLSAIEVRYTNLSIEAECEVVYGKPLPTLWNSLKSMLLELARLPGLQSKQEAKIGIMNGVSGIIKPGRMTLLLGPPGCGKTTLLKALSGNLNKSLKVTGDISYNGYKLEEFVAQKTSAYISQYDLHIPEMTVRETLDFSSRCQGIGSRGDILTVLTRKEKEAKIVPDPDIDTYMKAIAVEGQKTSLQTDYILKILGLDICADTFVGDAMRRGISGGQKKRVTA
;
A
#
# COMPACT_ATOMS: atom_id res chain seq x y z
N MET A 1 -13.56 41.23 -2.80
CA MET A 1 -12.56 41.68 -3.78
C MET A 1 -11.81 40.46 -4.28
N ALA A 2 -12.13 39.98 -5.48
CA ALA A 2 -11.44 38.86 -6.09
C ALA A 2 -10.29 39.43 -6.92
N GLN A 3 -9.06 39.14 -6.49
CA GLN A 3 -7.85 39.52 -7.21
C GLN A 3 -7.66 38.50 -8.35
N LEU A 4 -7.79 38.96 -9.59
CA LEU A 4 -7.51 38.19 -10.78
C LEU A 4 -6.01 37.86 -10.81
N VAL A 5 -5.68 36.58 -10.69
CA VAL A 5 -4.34 36.04 -10.92
C VAL A 5 -3.96 36.30 -12.38
N GLY A 6 -2.80 36.92 -12.60
CA GLY A 6 -2.34 37.36 -13.91
C GLY A 6 -1.99 36.19 -14.83
N ALA A 7 -2.22 36.39 -16.14
CA ALA A 7 -1.95 35.40 -17.18
C ALA A 7 -0.49 34.90 -17.19
N ASP A 8 0.46 35.71 -16.72
CA ASP A 8 1.88 35.39 -16.69
C ASP A 8 2.25 34.30 -15.68
N GLU A 9 1.53 34.18 -14.55
CA GLU A 9 1.73 33.08 -13.60
C GLU A 9 1.21 31.74 -14.15
N ILE A 10 0.13 31.79 -14.94
CA ILE A 10 -0.43 30.61 -15.61
C ILE A 10 0.48 30.12 -16.75
N GLU A 11 1.14 31.04 -17.45
CA GLU A 11 2.13 30.72 -18.49
C GLU A 11 3.40 30.11 -17.88
N SER A 12 3.88 30.63 -16.74
CA SER A 12 5.00 30.08 -15.98
C SER A 12 4.74 28.65 -15.49
N PHE A 13 3.57 28.40 -14.88
CA PHE A 13 3.16 27.06 -14.47
C PHE A 13 2.99 26.08 -15.65
N ARG A 14 2.55 26.57 -16.82
CA ARG A 14 2.49 25.77 -18.05
C ARG A 14 3.88 25.40 -18.57
N ILE A 15 4.84 26.30 -18.47
CA ILE A 15 6.23 26.03 -18.88
C ILE A 15 6.86 24.99 -17.95
N GLU A 16 6.74 25.13 -16.63
CA GLU A 16 7.24 24.13 -15.67
C GLU A 16 6.56 22.76 -15.82
N LEU A 17 5.23 22.71 -16.01
CA LEU A 17 4.52 21.46 -16.28
C LEU A 17 4.88 20.86 -17.66
N SER A 18 5.24 21.69 -18.63
CA SER A 18 5.73 21.23 -19.94
C SER A 18 7.16 20.71 -19.88
N GLU A 19 8.01 21.22 -18.99
CA GLU A 19 9.37 20.73 -18.75
C GLU A 19 9.36 19.41 -17.97
N ILE A 20 8.50 19.30 -16.94
CA ILE A 20 8.26 18.03 -16.23
C ILE A 20 7.65 17.00 -17.19
N GLY A 21 6.73 17.43 -18.07
CA GLY A 21 6.14 16.59 -19.12
C GLY A 21 7.11 16.20 -20.24
N ARG A 22 8.18 16.98 -20.48
CA ARG A 22 9.24 16.66 -21.46
C ARG A 22 10.32 15.74 -20.89
N SER A 23 10.63 15.84 -19.59
CA SER A 23 11.58 14.96 -18.90
C SER A 23 11.10 13.51 -18.83
N LEU A 24 9.79 13.29 -18.69
CA LEU A 24 9.19 11.94 -18.67
C LEU A 24 8.99 11.33 -20.08
N ARG A 25 9.22 12.09 -21.16
CA ARG A 25 8.88 11.68 -22.54
C ARG A 25 10.06 11.17 -23.36
N SER A 26 11.29 11.22 -22.85
CA SER A 26 12.51 10.91 -23.60
C SER A 26 13.24 9.65 -23.13
N SER A 27 12.55 8.54 -22.85
CA SER A 27 13.24 7.25 -22.63
C SER A 27 12.46 6.00 -23.03
N PHE A 28 11.55 6.09 -24.01
CA PHE A 28 10.93 4.89 -24.59
C PHE A 28 10.83 5.00 -26.10
N ARG A 29 11.94 4.71 -26.80
CA ARG A 29 12.00 4.14 -28.16
C ARG A 29 13.45 4.02 -28.64
N ARG A 30 13.99 2.79 -28.65
CA ARG A 30 14.89 2.22 -29.68
C ARG A 30 14.63 0.71 -29.70
N HIS A 31 13.86 0.24 -30.68
CA HIS A 31 14.34 -0.40 -31.92
C HIS A 31 14.91 -1.80 -31.69
N ALA A 32 14.06 -2.79 -31.95
CA ALA A 32 14.48 -4.12 -32.34
C ALA A 32 15.24 -4.03 -33.65
N THR A 33 16.49 -4.48 -33.66
CA THR A 33 17.18 -4.95 -34.86
C THR A 33 17.97 -6.20 -34.50
N SER A 34 17.96 -7.13 -35.44
CA SER A 34 18.50 -8.48 -35.35
C SER A 34 19.99 -8.55 -35.71
N PHE A 35 20.67 -9.54 -35.11
CA PHE A 35 21.94 -10.17 -35.53
C PHE A 35 23.21 -9.31 -35.62
N ARG A 36 24.18 -9.59 -34.73
CA ARG A 36 25.44 -10.28 -35.09
C ARG A 36 26.26 -10.59 -33.85
N ASN A 37 26.75 -11.84 -33.79
CA ASN A 37 27.80 -12.27 -32.88
C ASN A 37 29.00 -11.32 -32.94
N ASN A 38 29.44 -10.84 -31.79
CA ASN A 38 30.87 -10.70 -31.54
C ASN A 38 31.14 -10.83 -30.04
N SER A 39 32.07 -11.73 -29.71
CA SER A 39 32.57 -12.02 -28.38
C SER A 39 33.15 -10.76 -27.72
N VAL A 40 32.51 -10.29 -26.65
CA VAL A 40 33.13 -9.38 -25.70
C VAL A 40 32.68 -9.81 -24.31
N VAL A 41 33.65 -10.31 -23.55
CA VAL A 41 33.58 -10.55 -22.10
C VAL A 41 33.04 -9.29 -21.44
N SER A 42 31.76 -9.31 -21.07
CA SER A 42 31.17 -8.27 -20.24
C SER A 42 31.38 -8.68 -18.79
N SER A 43 32.29 -7.98 -18.13
CA SER A 43 32.58 -8.02 -16.71
C SER A 43 31.27 -7.86 -15.90
N ALA A 44 30.66 -8.99 -15.58
CA ALA A 44 29.83 -9.08 -14.40
C ALA A 44 30.78 -8.81 -13.22
N LYS A 45 30.45 -7.85 -12.36
CA LYS A 45 30.92 -7.95 -10.98
C LYS A 45 30.22 -9.17 -10.40
N ASP A 46 30.80 -10.33 -10.66
CA ASP A 46 30.61 -11.49 -9.83
C ASP A 46 30.91 -11.00 -8.41
N VAL A 47 29.89 -11.00 -7.58
CA VAL A 47 30.11 -11.00 -6.14
C VAL A 47 30.83 -12.32 -5.93
N ASP A 48 32.14 -12.29 -5.71
CA ASP A 48 32.88 -13.44 -5.21
C ASP A 48 32.12 -13.90 -3.97
N LEU A 49 31.27 -14.91 -4.15
CA LEU A 49 30.61 -15.57 -3.05
C LEU A 49 31.72 -16.37 -2.41
N ASP A 50 32.24 -15.88 -1.28
CA ASP A 50 33.21 -16.62 -0.48
C ASP A 50 32.73 -18.08 -0.35
N ASP A 51 33.63 -19.05 -0.54
CA ASP A 51 33.30 -20.47 -0.43
C ASP A 51 32.56 -20.79 0.89
N GLU A 52 32.84 -20.01 1.93
CA GLU A 52 32.13 -20.00 3.20
C GLU A 52 30.63 -19.64 3.06
N SER A 53 30.28 -18.57 2.33
CA SER A 53 28.88 -18.19 2.08
C SER A 53 28.12 -19.29 1.34
N VAL A 54 28.78 -20.00 0.42
CA VAL A 54 28.16 -21.13 -0.32
C VAL A 54 27.87 -22.29 0.63
N LEU A 55 28.81 -22.63 1.53
CA LEU A 55 28.62 -23.66 2.55
C LEU A 55 27.50 -23.30 3.53
N GLN A 56 27.43 -22.05 3.96
CA GLN A 56 26.38 -21.56 4.85
C GLN A 56 24.99 -21.59 4.18
N TRP A 57 24.89 -21.25 2.89
CA TRP A 57 23.66 -21.42 2.12
C TRP A 57 23.24 -22.88 1.99
N ALA A 58 24.20 -23.78 1.72
CA ALA A 58 23.93 -25.21 1.67
C ALA A 58 23.43 -25.76 3.02
N ALA A 59 23.91 -25.19 4.14
CA ALA A 59 23.39 -25.51 5.47
C ALA A 59 21.93 -25.06 5.63
N ILE A 60 21.58 -23.83 5.20
CA ILE A 60 20.20 -23.33 5.23
C ILE A 60 19.26 -24.20 4.38
N ASP A 61 19.72 -24.70 3.23
CA ASP A 61 18.92 -25.53 2.32
C ASP A 61 18.63 -26.95 2.84
N ARG A 62 19.41 -27.40 3.83
CA ARG A 62 19.20 -28.66 4.56
C ARG A 62 18.19 -28.52 5.69
N LEU A 63 17.85 -27.30 6.12
CA LEU A 63 16.88 -27.06 7.17
C LEU A 63 15.45 -27.48 6.74
N PRO A 64 14.59 -27.87 7.70
CA PRO A 64 13.16 -28.03 7.45
C PRO A 64 12.53 -26.77 6.86
N THR A 65 11.44 -26.92 6.09
CA THR A 65 10.78 -25.81 5.38
C THR A 65 10.49 -24.61 6.29
N PHE A 66 10.01 -24.86 7.52
CA PHE A 66 9.68 -23.80 8.47
C PHE A 66 10.90 -23.00 8.94
N GLU A 67 11.99 -23.68 9.31
CA GLU A 67 13.23 -23.03 9.76
C GLU A 67 13.90 -22.29 8.61
N ARG A 68 13.94 -22.91 7.42
CA ARG A 68 14.50 -22.29 6.21
C ARG A 68 13.84 -20.96 5.83
N LEU A 69 12.53 -20.82 6.06
CA LEU A 69 11.80 -19.57 5.80
C LEU A 69 12.13 -18.46 6.81
N ARG A 70 12.74 -18.80 7.94
CA ARG A 70 13.10 -17.87 9.02
C ARG A 70 14.60 -17.66 9.15
N THR A 71 15.41 -18.49 8.50
CA THR A 71 16.87 -18.40 8.58
C THR A 71 17.45 -17.76 7.33
N SER A 72 18.28 -16.74 7.46
CA SER A 72 18.98 -16.07 6.37
C SER A 72 20.45 -15.80 6.71
N LEU A 73 21.24 -15.44 5.69
CA LEU A 73 22.59 -14.93 5.90
C LEU A 73 22.52 -13.43 6.22
N PHE A 74 23.08 -13.06 7.36
CA PHE A 74 23.14 -11.70 7.87
C PHE A 74 24.59 -11.29 8.09
N ASP A 75 24.95 -10.06 7.72
CA ASP A 75 26.31 -9.56 7.92
C ASP A 75 26.60 -9.42 9.43
N GLU A 76 27.73 -9.95 9.89
CA GLU A 76 28.28 -9.66 11.22
C GLU A 76 28.93 -8.28 11.20
N ASN A 77 28.56 -7.46 12.18
CA ASN A 77 29.17 -6.16 12.39
C ASN A 77 30.02 -6.25 13.66
N ASP A 78 31.13 -6.99 13.59
CA ASP A 78 32.19 -6.83 14.57
C ASP A 78 32.85 -5.48 14.28
N GLY A 79 32.84 -4.56 15.26
CA GLY A 79 33.20 -3.15 15.12
C GLY A 79 34.65 -2.83 14.73
N ASN A 80 35.36 -3.75 14.07
CA ASN A 80 36.68 -3.55 13.49
C ASN A 80 36.57 -3.58 11.95
N GLU A 81 36.70 -2.42 11.31
CA GLU A 81 36.69 -2.24 9.84
C GLU A 81 37.89 -2.90 9.11
N ALA A 82 38.62 -3.81 9.75
CA ALA A 82 39.89 -4.34 9.26
C ALA A 82 39.91 -5.85 8.96
N ASP A 83 38.85 -6.60 9.26
CA ASP A 83 38.74 -8.02 8.89
C ASP A 83 37.44 -8.25 8.11
N GLY A 84 37.44 -9.19 7.18
CA GLY A 84 36.37 -9.37 6.18
C GLY A 84 34.96 -9.37 6.78
N ARG A 85 33.96 -8.92 6.00
CA ARG A 85 32.54 -8.98 6.40
C ARG A 85 32.11 -10.44 6.53
N GLY A 86 32.32 -11.02 7.71
CA GLY A 86 31.77 -12.32 8.06
C GLY A 86 30.26 -12.28 7.91
N ARG A 87 29.68 -13.31 7.28
CA ARG A 87 28.24 -13.52 7.28
C ARG A 87 27.94 -14.64 8.24
N ARG A 88 26.88 -14.45 9.03
CA ARG A 88 26.37 -15.47 9.93
C ARG A 88 24.97 -15.91 9.54
N VAL A 89 24.68 -17.17 9.82
CA VAL A 89 23.34 -17.75 9.67
C VAL A 89 22.50 -17.31 10.87
N VAL A 90 21.45 -16.52 10.62
CA VAL A 90 20.60 -15.94 11.67
C VAL A 90 19.13 -16.24 11.41
N ASP A 91 18.42 -16.56 12.49
CA ASP A 91 16.97 -16.55 12.49
C ASP A 91 16.49 -15.09 12.52
N VAL A 92 15.87 -14.61 11.43
CA VAL A 92 15.36 -13.22 11.29
C VAL A 92 14.39 -12.83 12.41
N THR A 93 13.84 -13.80 13.13
CA THR A 93 12.90 -13.56 14.24
C THR A 93 13.56 -13.24 15.56
N LYS A 94 14.85 -13.53 15.66
CA LYS A 94 15.68 -13.23 16.82
C LYS A 94 16.46 -11.91 16.65
N LEU A 95 16.32 -11.24 15.50
CA LEU A 95 16.98 -9.96 15.25
C LEU A 95 16.52 -8.91 16.26
N GLY A 96 17.48 -8.32 16.98
CA GLY A 96 17.23 -7.26 17.95
C GLY A 96 16.77 -5.96 17.26
N ALA A 97 16.14 -5.06 18.03
CA ALA A 97 15.81 -3.72 17.54
C ALA A 97 17.00 -2.96 16.91
N PRO A 98 18.21 -2.93 17.52
CA PRO A 98 19.35 -2.23 16.90
C PRO A 98 19.80 -2.90 15.59
N GLU A 99 19.86 -4.23 15.53
CA GLU A 99 20.25 -4.97 14.33
C GLU A 99 19.28 -4.71 13.17
N ARG A 100 17.97 -4.71 13.43
CA ARG A 100 16.94 -4.38 12.44
C ARG A 100 17.06 -2.96 11.93
N HIS A 101 17.27 -2.00 12.84
CA HIS A 101 17.44 -0.59 12.46
C HIS A 101 18.68 -0.41 11.57
N MET A 102 19.82 -0.96 11.98
CA MET A 102 21.06 -0.93 11.18
C MET A 102 20.89 -1.59 9.81
N PHE A 103 20.14 -2.70 9.75
CA PHE A 103 19.84 -3.37 8.49
C PHE A 103 19.00 -2.49 7.55
N ILE A 104 17.98 -1.79 8.06
CA ILE A 104 17.19 -0.84 7.27
C ILE A 104 18.04 0.36 6.82
N GLU A 105 18.87 0.92 7.69
CA GLU A 105 19.78 2.03 7.31
C GLU A 105 20.79 1.60 6.23
N LYS A 106 21.28 0.36 6.29
CA LYS A 106 22.12 -0.23 5.24
C LYS A 106 21.37 -0.37 3.91
N LEU A 107 20.11 -0.83 3.97
CA LEU A 107 19.28 -1.05 2.77
C LEU A 107 18.81 0.27 2.14
N ILE A 108 18.51 1.28 2.94
CA ILE A 108 17.85 2.53 2.53
C ILE A 108 18.56 3.70 3.19
N LYS A 109 19.66 4.14 2.57
CA LYS A 109 20.37 5.34 2.98
C LYS A 109 19.72 6.60 2.39
N HIS A 110 19.37 6.53 1.10
CA HIS A 110 18.68 7.57 0.37
C HIS A 110 17.31 7.06 -0.10
N ILE A 111 16.25 7.53 0.55
CA ILE A 111 14.87 7.03 0.39
C ILE A 111 14.45 6.93 -1.08
N GLU A 112 14.70 7.94 -1.91
CA GLU A 112 14.20 7.97 -3.29
C GLU A 112 14.85 6.92 -4.19
N HIS A 113 16.18 6.81 -4.16
CA HIS A 113 16.94 5.96 -5.07
C HIS A 113 17.04 4.52 -4.56
N ASP A 114 17.29 4.36 -3.26
CA ASP A 114 17.54 3.05 -2.67
C ASP A 114 16.25 2.25 -2.51
N ASN A 115 15.11 2.91 -2.21
CA ASN A 115 13.82 2.23 -2.17
C ASN A 115 13.44 1.67 -3.55
N LEU A 116 13.59 2.47 -4.61
CA LEU A 116 13.34 1.99 -5.97
C LEU A 116 14.24 0.79 -6.30
N ARG A 117 15.53 0.87 -5.95
CA ARG A 117 16.49 -0.22 -6.17
C ARG A 117 16.12 -1.48 -5.38
N LEU A 118 15.70 -1.35 -4.13
CA LEU A 118 15.23 -2.45 -3.29
C LEU A 118 14.02 -3.14 -3.93
N LEU A 119 13.01 -2.37 -4.32
CA LEU A 119 11.80 -2.89 -4.98
C LEU A 119 12.12 -3.57 -6.32
N GLN A 120 13.05 -3.00 -7.10
CA GLN A 120 13.52 -3.62 -8.34
C GLN A 120 14.26 -4.93 -8.09
N LYS A 121 15.10 -5.02 -7.05
CA LYS A 121 15.79 -6.26 -6.67
C LYS A 121 14.81 -7.35 -6.20
N ILE A 122 13.82 -7.00 -5.38
CA ILE A 122 12.75 -7.92 -4.96
C ILE A 122 12.01 -8.44 -6.19
N ARG A 123 11.61 -7.56 -7.11
CA ARG A 123 10.95 -7.94 -8.35
C ARG A 123 11.83 -8.83 -9.21
N LYS A 124 13.11 -8.47 -9.40
CA LYS A 124 14.08 -9.27 -10.16
C LYS A 124 14.18 -10.69 -9.59
N ARG A 125 14.26 -10.83 -8.26
CA ARG A 125 14.31 -12.15 -7.60
C ARG A 125 13.08 -12.99 -7.93
N ILE A 126 11.88 -12.41 -7.76
CA ILE A 126 10.59 -13.06 -8.04
C ILE A 126 10.49 -13.49 -9.51
N ASP A 127 10.86 -12.59 -10.43
CA ASP A 127 10.82 -12.83 -11.88
C ASP A 127 11.85 -13.90 -12.29
N THR A 128 13.05 -13.90 -11.70
CA THR A 128 14.10 -14.90 -11.98
C THR A 128 13.68 -16.30 -11.55
N ALA A 129 12.95 -16.42 -10.44
CA ALA A 129 12.37 -17.70 -10.01
C ALA A 129 11.10 -18.08 -10.80
N GLY A 130 10.63 -17.24 -11.73
CA GLY A 130 9.42 -17.49 -12.52
C GLY A 130 8.14 -17.52 -11.68
N VAL A 131 8.06 -16.73 -10.61
CA VAL A 131 6.84 -16.58 -9.80
C VAL A 131 6.01 -15.43 -10.37
N LYS A 132 4.78 -15.71 -10.82
CA LYS A 132 3.90 -14.70 -11.39
C LYS A 132 3.08 -14.02 -10.29
N LEU A 133 3.29 -12.71 -10.10
CA LEU A 133 2.45 -11.90 -9.22
C LEU A 133 1.12 -11.54 -9.90
N SER A 134 0.03 -11.66 -9.14
CA SER A 134 -1.30 -11.26 -9.61
C SER A 134 -1.39 -9.74 -9.70
N ALA A 135 -1.68 -9.23 -10.89
CA ALA A 135 -1.99 -7.83 -11.10
C ALA A 135 -3.52 -7.63 -11.02
N ILE A 136 -3.95 -6.54 -10.39
CA ILE A 136 -5.38 -6.25 -10.19
C ILE A 136 -5.83 -5.21 -11.21
N GLU A 137 -6.78 -5.59 -12.06
CA GLU A 137 -7.58 -4.68 -12.88
C GLU A 137 -8.96 -4.52 -12.24
N VAL A 138 -9.39 -3.27 -12.05
CA VAL A 138 -10.74 -2.96 -11.57
C VAL A 138 -11.55 -2.41 -12.73
N ARG A 139 -12.69 -3.04 -13.02
CA ARG A 139 -13.62 -2.64 -14.08
C ARG A 139 -14.99 -2.37 -13.49
N TYR A 140 -15.59 -1.26 -13.91
CA TYR A 140 -16.95 -0.90 -13.53
C TYR A 140 -17.74 -0.52 -14.77
N THR A 141 -18.99 -0.99 -14.83
CA THR A 141 -19.87 -0.81 -15.99
C THR A 141 -21.27 -0.38 -15.56
N ASN A 142 -21.76 0.69 -16.17
CA ASN A 142 -23.06 1.30 -15.91
C ASN A 142 -23.34 1.52 -14.41
N LEU A 143 -22.31 1.92 -13.66
CA LEU A 143 -22.39 2.12 -12.22
C LEU A 143 -23.26 3.34 -11.92
N SER A 144 -24.39 3.12 -11.25
CA SER A 144 -25.25 4.19 -10.71
C SER A 144 -25.46 4.00 -9.22
N ILE A 145 -25.39 5.11 -8.48
CA ILE A 145 -25.50 5.13 -7.02
C ILE A 145 -26.61 6.11 -6.65
N GLU A 146 -27.60 5.62 -5.92
CA GLU A 146 -28.78 6.36 -5.49
C GLU A 146 -28.86 6.37 -3.95
N ALA A 147 -29.26 7.50 -3.40
CA ALA A 147 -29.67 7.62 -2.00
C ALA A 147 -31.19 7.62 -1.93
N GLU A 148 -31.74 6.77 -1.06
CA GLU A 148 -33.15 6.81 -0.68
C GLU A 148 -33.26 7.74 0.53
N CYS A 149 -34.04 8.81 0.38
CA CYS A 149 -34.25 9.81 1.42
C CYS A 149 -35.74 9.93 1.73
N GLU A 150 -36.09 9.92 3.02
CA GLU A 150 -37.44 10.25 3.44
C GLU A 150 -37.71 11.74 3.19
N VAL A 151 -38.77 12.06 2.43
CA VAL A 151 -39.16 13.44 2.17
C VAL A 151 -39.78 14.02 3.43
N VAL A 152 -39.00 14.82 4.16
CA VAL A 152 -39.49 15.60 5.30
C VAL A 152 -39.97 16.96 4.81
N TYR A 153 -41.28 17.20 4.84
CA TYR A 153 -41.84 18.53 4.58
C TYR A 153 -41.56 19.45 5.78
N GLY A 154 -40.59 20.38 5.65
CA GLY A 154 -40.27 21.40 6.67
C GLY A 154 -38.78 21.68 6.85
N LYS A 155 -38.41 22.45 7.89
CA LYS A 155 -36.99 22.67 8.25
C LYS A 155 -36.41 21.36 8.83
N PRO A 156 -35.36 20.77 8.24
CA PRO A 156 -34.85 19.44 8.57
C PRO A 156 -33.95 19.45 9.82
N LEU A 157 -34.23 20.32 10.78
CA LEU A 157 -33.51 20.31 12.04
C LEU A 157 -34.13 19.25 12.95
N PRO A 158 -33.34 18.31 13.50
CA PRO A 158 -33.80 17.40 14.54
C PRO A 158 -33.96 18.20 15.83
N THR A 159 -35.03 18.98 15.91
CA THR A 159 -35.49 19.56 17.16
C THR A 159 -36.26 18.50 17.92
N LEU A 160 -36.20 18.54 19.27
CA LEU A 160 -36.94 17.62 20.13
C LEU A 160 -38.44 17.56 19.77
N TRP A 161 -39.00 18.69 19.32
CA TRP A 161 -40.38 18.78 18.86
C TRP A 161 -40.64 17.99 17.58
N ASN A 162 -39.72 18.01 16.62
CA ASN A 162 -39.83 17.25 15.37
C ASN A 162 -39.69 15.73 15.64
N SER A 163 -38.83 15.32 16.57
CA SER A 163 -38.73 13.92 17.01
C SER A 163 -39.98 13.45 17.77
N LEU A 164 -40.52 14.29 18.67
CA LEU A 164 -41.76 13.96 19.38
C LEU A 164 -42.96 13.86 18.42
N LYS A 165 -43.06 14.80 17.48
CA LYS A 165 -44.12 14.83 16.46
C LYS A 165 -44.03 13.62 15.54
N SER A 166 -42.82 13.22 15.11
CA SER A 166 -42.64 12.02 14.29
C SER A 166 -42.97 10.74 15.06
N MET A 167 -42.59 10.62 16.33
CA MET A 167 -42.94 9.47 17.18
C MET A 167 -44.45 9.34 17.42
N LEU A 168 -45.15 10.46 17.66
CA LEU A 168 -46.61 10.48 17.77
C LEU A 168 -47.30 10.17 16.44
N LEU A 169 -46.74 10.64 15.32
CA LEU A 169 -47.25 10.33 13.98
C LEU A 169 -47.04 8.85 13.63
N GLU A 170 -45.97 8.22 14.10
CA GLU A 170 -45.74 6.77 13.95
C GLU A 170 -46.69 5.94 14.82
N LEU A 171 -46.97 6.38 16.05
CA LEU A 171 -47.93 5.70 16.93
C LEU A 171 -49.39 5.84 16.44
N ALA A 172 -49.71 6.94 15.74
CA ALA A 172 -51.02 7.18 15.12
C ALA A 172 -51.22 6.43 13.78
N ARG A 173 -50.19 5.77 13.24
CA ARG A 173 -50.26 5.00 11.99
C ARG A 173 -50.59 3.54 12.25
N LEU A 174 -51.88 3.25 12.44
CA LEU A 174 -52.46 1.90 12.30
C LEU A 174 -52.22 1.34 10.87
N PRO A 175 -52.21 0.00 10.68
CA PRO A 175 -51.73 -0.62 9.45
C PRO A 175 -52.71 -0.36 8.31
N GLY A 176 -52.34 0.53 7.37
CA GLY A 176 -53.10 0.67 6.13
C GLY A 176 -53.03 2.02 5.41
N LEU A 177 -52.57 3.12 6.04
CA LEU A 177 -52.63 4.44 5.41
C LEU A 177 -51.26 5.15 5.34
N GLN A 178 -50.83 5.37 4.08
CA GLN A 178 -49.75 6.23 3.59
C GLN A 178 -48.31 5.71 3.78
N SER A 179 -47.79 5.12 2.70
CA SER A 179 -46.36 4.90 2.47
C SER A 179 -45.61 6.24 2.61
N LYS A 180 -44.53 6.26 3.39
CA LYS A 180 -43.59 7.39 3.41
C LYS A 180 -43.19 7.71 1.95
N GLN A 181 -43.26 8.98 1.55
CA GLN A 181 -42.73 9.38 0.25
C GLN A 181 -41.21 9.34 0.33
N GLU A 182 -40.63 8.33 -0.31
CA GLU A 182 -39.19 8.20 -0.49
C GLU A 182 -38.78 8.94 -1.76
N ALA A 183 -37.90 9.93 -1.64
CA ALA A 183 -37.25 10.56 -2.77
C ALA A 183 -35.94 9.83 -3.08
N LYS A 184 -35.73 9.52 -4.35
CA LYS A 184 -34.47 8.96 -4.85
C LYS A 184 -33.59 10.08 -5.38
N ILE A 185 -32.41 10.23 -4.77
CA ILE A 185 -31.41 11.20 -5.21
C ILE A 185 -30.29 10.42 -5.90
N GLY A 186 -30.17 10.58 -7.22
CA GLY A 186 -29.06 10.02 -7.99
C GLY A 186 -27.76 10.77 -7.68
N ILE A 187 -26.80 10.09 -7.07
CA ILE A 187 -25.46 10.63 -6.80
C ILE A 187 -24.58 10.47 -8.04
N MET A 188 -24.70 9.33 -8.73
CA MET A 188 -23.95 8.99 -9.93
C MET A 188 -24.82 8.18 -10.88
N ASN A 189 -24.72 8.44 -12.18
CA ASN A 189 -25.58 7.85 -13.20
C ASN A 189 -24.75 7.22 -14.33
N GLY A 190 -24.76 5.89 -14.45
CA GLY A 190 -24.27 5.15 -15.61
C GLY A 190 -22.76 5.26 -15.90
N VAL A 191 -21.92 5.38 -14.87
CA VAL A 191 -20.47 5.59 -15.06
C VAL A 191 -19.78 4.26 -15.38
N SER A 192 -18.90 4.25 -16.39
CA SER A 192 -18.13 3.08 -16.80
C SER A 192 -16.65 3.41 -16.97
N GLY A 193 -15.78 2.45 -16.66
CA GLY A 193 -14.33 2.64 -16.78
C GLY A 193 -13.50 1.45 -16.29
N ILE A 194 -12.19 1.57 -16.47
CA ILE A 194 -11.20 0.53 -16.14
C ILE A 194 -9.99 1.19 -15.48
N ILE A 195 -9.61 0.69 -14.31
CA ILE A 195 -8.36 1.04 -13.61
C ILE A 195 -7.36 -0.10 -13.86
N LYS A 196 -6.31 0.20 -14.63
CA LYS A 196 -5.28 -0.79 -14.99
C LYS A 196 -4.18 -0.85 -13.94
N PRO A 197 -3.60 -2.05 -13.69
CA PRO A 197 -2.47 -2.20 -12.79
C PRO A 197 -1.25 -1.41 -13.28
N GLY A 198 -0.42 -0.95 -12.33
CA GLY A 198 0.83 -0.25 -12.63
C GLY A 198 0.66 1.17 -13.17
N ARG A 199 -0.51 1.80 -12.97
CA ARG A 199 -0.80 3.17 -13.38
C ARG A 199 -1.40 3.98 -12.24
N MET A 200 -1.00 5.25 -12.16
CA MET A 200 -1.69 6.22 -11.33
C MET A 200 -2.87 6.81 -12.10
N THR A 201 -4.08 6.70 -11.54
CA THR A 201 -5.31 7.24 -12.14
C THR A 201 -5.76 8.45 -11.32
N LEU A 202 -5.85 9.62 -11.95
CA LEU A 202 -6.29 10.86 -11.32
C LEU A 202 -7.79 11.09 -11.59
N LEU A 203 -8.60 11.18 -10.53
CA LEU A 203 -10.02 11.48 -10.60
C LEU A 203 -10.27 12.95 -10.20
N LEU A 204 -10.66 13.79 -11.17
CA LEU A 204 -10.95 15.21 -10.97
C LEU A 204 -12.44 15.50 -11.14
N GLY A 205 -12.93 16.48 -10.39
CA GLY A 205 -14.29 16.97 -10.50
C GLY A 205 -14.65 17.93 -9.37
N PRO A 206 -15.69 18.76 -9.54
CA PRO A 206 -16.09 19.77 -8.56
C PRO A 206 -16.54 19.13 -7.22
N PRO A 207 -16.55 19.88 -6.12
CA PRO A 207 -17.15 19.41 -4.87
C PRO A 207 -18.58 18.91 -5.10
N GLY A 208 -18.97 17.80 -4.47
CA GLY A 208 -20.31 17.22 -4.61
C GLY A 208 -20.54 16.30 -5.81
N CYS A 209 -19.63 16.16 -6.78
CA CYS A 209 -19.85 15.31 -7.96
C CYS A 209 -19.70 13.79 -7.73
N GLY A 210 -19.65 13.32 -6.48
CA GLY A 210 -19.61 11.88 -6.17
C GLY A 210 -18.24 11.21 -6.23
N LYS A 211 -17.11 11.93 -6.33
CA LYS A 211 -15.75 11.33 -6.34
C LYS A 211 -15.49 10.38 -5.19
N THR A 212 -15.74 10.84 -3.96
CA THR A 212 -15.56 10.04 -2.75
C THR A 212 -16.49 8.83 -2.75
N THR A 213 -17.71 9.01 -3.27
CA THR A 213 -18.70 7.93 -3.42
C THR A 213 -18.21 6.87 -4.41
N LEU A 214 -17.66 7.28 -5.56
CA LEU A 214 -17.06 6.37 -6.54
C LEU A 214 -15.91 5.57 -5.92
N LEU A 215 -14.96 6.24 -5.26
CA LEU A 215 -13.81 5.55 -4.64
C LEU A 215 -14.23 4.58 -3.54
N LYS A 216 -15.25 4.92 -2.75
CA LYS A 216 -15.84 4.03 -1.75
C LYS A 216 -16.56 2.85 -2.39
N ALA A 217 -17.31 3.07 -3.47
CA ALA A 217 -17.97 1.99 -4.21
C ALA A 217 -16.94 1.00 -4.79
N LEU A 218 -15.90 1.52 -5.46
CA LEU A 218 -14.85 0.68 -6.04
C LEU A 218 -14.11 -0.13 -4.97
N SER A 219 -13.78 0.47 -3.81
CA SER A 219 -13.10 -0.23 -2.71
C SER A 219 -13.99 -1.14 -1.86
N GLY A 220 -15.29 -1.23 -2.16
CA GLY A 220 -16.26 -2.00 -1.36
C GLY A 220 -16.60 -1.36 0.00
N ASN A 221 -16.25 -0.09 0.22
CA ASN A 221 -16.50 0.65 1.47
C ASN A 221 -17.70 1.60 1.37
N LEU A 222 -18.63 1.34 0.45
CA LEU A 222 -19.84 2.15 0.31
C LEU A 222 -20.82 1.86 1.46
N ASN A 223 -21.54 2.89 1.90
CA ASN A 223 -22.59 2.72 2.90
C ASN A 223 -23.72 1.83 2.35
N LYS A 224 -24.13 0.84 3.13
CA LYS A 224 -25.21 -0.11 2.79
C LYS A 224 -26.57 0.56 2.59
N SER A 225 -26.76 1.78 3.10
CA SER A 225 -27.98 2.57 2.88
C SER A 225 -28.11 3.12 1.45
N LEU A 226 -27.04 3.06 0.65
CA LEU A 226 -27.06 3.53 -0.73
C LEU A 226 -27.38 2.36 -1.67
N LYS A 227 -28.26 2.60 -2.62
CA LYS A 227 -28.58 1.64 -3.67
C LYS A 227 -27.54 1.74 -4.77
N VAL A 228 -26.89 0.61 -5.05
CA VAL A 228 -25.92 0.48 -6.13
C VAL A 228 -26.52 -0.34 -7.26
N THR A 229 -26.38 0.14 -8.49
CA THR A 229 -26.75 -0.58 -9.71
C THR A 229 -25.58 -0.54 -10.70
N GLY A 230 -25.55 -1.50 -11.62
CA GLY A 230 -24.37 -1.76 -12.46
C GLY A 230 -23.43 -2.80 -11.84
N ASP A 231 -22.28 -3.01 -12.46
CA ASP A 231 -21.33 -4.05 -12.05
C ASP A 231 -19.96 -3.45 -11.72
N ILE A 232 -19.33 -3.99 -10.68
CA ILE A 232 -17.92 -3.74 -10.32
C ILE A 232 -17.24 -5.11 -10.25
N SER A 233 -16.10 -5.25 -10.92
CA SER A 233 -15.32 -6.49 -10.96
C SER A 233 -13.83 -6.24 -10.77
N TYR A 234 -13.20 -7.19 -10.07
CA TYR A 234 -11.77 -7.28 -9.85
C TYR A 234 -11.25 -8.49 -10.62
N ASN A 235 -10.47 -8.28 -11.69
CA ASN A 235 -10.03 -9.36 -12.59
C ASN A 235 -11.16 -10.27 -13.11
N GLY A 236 -12.37 -9.72 -13.29
CA GLY A 236 -13.56 -10.46 -13.73
C GLY A 236 -14.44 -11.02 -12.60
N TYR A 237 -13.97 -11.06 -11.36
CA TYR A 237 -14.77 -11.50 -10.21
C TYR A 237 -15.59 -10.35 -9.64
N LYS A 238 -16.86 -10.59 -9.34
CA LYS A 238 -17.76 -9.57 -8.78
C LYS A 238 -17.50 -9.33 -7.31
N LEU A 239 -18.02 -8.22 -6.77
CA LEU A 239 -17.92 -7.90 -5.34
C LEU A 239 -18.63 -8.91 -4.42
N GLU A 240 -19.58 -9.70 -4.92
CA GLU A 240 -20.19 -10.78 -4.13
C GLU A 240 -19.27 -12.00 -3.98
N GLU A 241 -18.41 -12.24 -4.96
CA GLU A 241 -17.49 -13.38 -5.00
C GLU A 241 -16.15 -13.07 -4.30
N PHE A 242 -15.87 -11.78 -4.10
CA PHE A 242 -14.57 -11.28 -3.74
C PHE A 242 -14.64 -10.14 -2.72
N VAL A 243 -13.85 -10.25 -1.65
CA VAL A 243 -13.78 -9.22 -0.61
C VAL A 243 -12.79 -8.13 -1.03
N ALA A 244 -13.29 -7.10 -1.72
CA ALA A 244 -12.48 -5.98 -2.21
C ALA A 244 -11.65 -5.29 -1.12
N GLN A 245 -12.14 -5.25 0.12
CA GLN A 245 -11.44 -4.63 1.25
C GLN A 245 -10.17 -5.38 1.67
N LYS A 246 -10.02 -6.67 1.29
CA LYS A 246 -8.78 -7.43 1.53
C LYS A 246 -7.69 -7.17 0.50
N THR A 247 -8.04 -6.50 -0.60
CA THR A 247 -7.14 -6.32 -1.75
C THR A 247 -6.99 -4.87 -2.17
N SER A 248 -7.89 -4.01 -1.71
CA SER A 248 -7.80 -2.56 -1.88
C SER A 248 -7.78 -1.88 -0.52
N ALA A 249 -6.95 -0.85 -0.41
CA ALA A 249 -6.91 0.04 0.75
C ALA A 249 -7.58 1.36 0.38
N TYR A 250 -8.49 1.83 1.24
CA TYR A 250 -9.13 3.14 1.10
C TYR A 250 -8.58 4.09 2.17
N ILE A 251 -7.89 5.14 1.73
CA ILE A 251 -7.39 6.19 2.61
C ILE A 251 -8.44 7.30 2.67
N SER A 252 -9.01 7.51 3.86
CA SER A 252 -10.04 8.54 4.05
C SER A 252 -9.47 9.96 4.03
N GLN A 253 -10.37 10.92 3.83
CA GLN A 253 -10.04 12.33 3.96
C GLN A 253 -9.65 12.68 5.41
N TYR A 254 -10.33 12.07 6.39
CA TYR A 254 -10.06 12.24 7.82
C TYR A 254 -9.00 11.25 8.30
N ASP A 255 -8.12 11.71 9.19
CA ASP A 255 -7.06 10.92 9.81
C ASP A 255 -7.48 10.52 11.22
N LEU A 256 -7.94 9.27 11.38
CA LEU A 256 -8.46 8.73 12.64
C LEU A 256 -7.39 7.85 13.29
N HIS A 257 -6.82 8.32 14.40
CA HIS A 257 -5.77 7.65 15.15
C HIS A 257 -6.03 7.77 16.65
N ILE A 258 -5.55 6.81 17.43
CA ILE A 258 -5.61 6.85 18.90
C ILE A 258 -4.57 7.86 19.39
N PRO A 259 -4.98 8.96 20.06
CA PRO A 259 -4.05 10.04 20.40
C PRO A 259 -3.01 9.66 21.47
N GLU A 260 -3.29 8.65 22.29
CA GLU A 260 -2.41 8.09 23.33
C GLU A 260 -1.27 7.24 22.77
N MET A 261 -1.34 6.81 21.51
CA MET A 261 -0.33 5.93 20.93
C MET A 261 0.76 6.75 20.23
N THR A 262 1.99 6.23 20.26
CA THR A 262 3.08 6.73 19.43
C THR A 262 2.88 6.34 17.96
N VAL A 263 3.58 7.02 17.06
CA VAL A 263 3.55 6.68 15.62
C VAL A 263 3.97 5.23 15.39
N ARG A 264 5.06 4.79 16.04
CA ARG A 264 5.57 3.42 15.96
C ARG A 264 4.55 2.41 16.46
N GLU A 265 3.97 2.64 17.63
CA GLU A 265 2.94 1.75 18.19
C GLU A 265 1.71 1.66 17.29
N THR A 266 1.31 2.78 16.66
CA THR A 266 0.18 2.83 15.74
C THR A 266 0.44 1.97 14.49
N LEU A 267 1.63 2.09 13.91
CA LEU A 267 2.03 1.28 12.75
C LEU A 267 2.24 -0.19 13.10
N ASP A 268 2.85 -0.50 14.25
CA ASP A 268 3.01 -1.87 14.73
C ASP A 268 1.65 -2.52 15.01
N PHE A 269 0.71 -1.78 15.62
CA PHE A 269 -0.66 -2.26 15.84
C PHE A 269 -1.35 -2.57 14.51
N SER A 270 -1.29 -1.65 13.54
CA SER A 270 -1.85 -1.84 12.20
C SER A 270 -1.23 -3.07 11.50
N SER A 271 0.09 -3.19 11.53
CA SER A 271 0.85 -4.30 10.95
C SER A 271 0.41 -5.65 11.54
N ARG A 272 0.23 -5.73 12.87
CA ARG A 272 -0.25 -6.95 13.54
C ARG A 272 -1.70 -7.29 13.17
N CYS A 273 -2.58 -6.30 13.02
CA CYS A 273 -3.97 -6.52 12.64
C CYS A 273 -4.12 -6.95 11.16
N GLN A 274 -3.28 -6.43 10.27
CA GLN A 274 -3.26 -6.81 8.86
C GLN A 274 -2.60 -8.18 8.63
N GLY A 275 -1.66 -8.55 9.50
CA GLY A 275 -0.87 -9.76 9.38
C GLY A 275 0.08 -9.71 8.18
N ILE A 276 0.68 -10.86 7.85
CA ILE A 276 1.65 -10.96 6.75
C ILE A 276 1.00 -11.04 5.36
N GLY A 277 -0.32 -11.28 5.30
CA GLY A 277 -1.06 -11.49 4.06
C GLY A 277 -0.53 -12.68 3.27
N SER A 278 -0.43 -12.56 1.94
CA SER A 278 0.08 -13.62 1.06
C SER A 278 1.61 -13.72 1.01
N ARG A 279 2.34 -12.93 1.81
CA ARG A 279 3.81 -12.88 1.76
C ARG A 279 4.46 -14.22 2.10
N GLY A 280 3.95 -14.91 3.11
CA GLY A 280 4.43 -16.23 3.52
C GLY A 280 4.25 -17.29 2.42
N ASP A 281 3.08 -17.30 1.78
CA ASP A 281 2.78 -18.22 0.66
C ASP A 281 3.68 -17.94 -0.55
N ILE A 282 3.82 -16.66 -0.93
CA ILE A 282 4.68 -16.24 -2.03
C ILE A 282 6.13 -16.65 -1.75
N LEU A 283 6.62 -16.42 -0.54
CA LEU A 283 7.98 -16.77 -0.14
C LEU A 283 8.19 -18.29 -0.17
N THR A 284 7.22 -19.07 0.29
CA THR A 284 7.27 -20.54 0.24
C THR A 284 7.40 -21.06 -1.20
N VAL A 285 6.59 -20.52 -2.12
CA VAL A 285 6.66 -20.86 -3.55
C VAL A 285 7.98 -20.40 -4.16
N LEU A 286 8.45 -19.20 -3.79
CA LEU A 286 9.70 -18.62 -4.25
C LEU A 286 10.90 -19.50 -3.87
N THR A 287 11.08 -19.79 -2.58
CA THR A 287 12.20 -20.61 -2.08
C THR A 287 12.18 -22.02 -2.66
N ARG A 288 10.99 -22.60 -2.91
CA ARG A 288 10.88 -23.90 -3.60
C ARG A 288 11.43 -23.83 -5.02
N LYS A 289 11.01 -22.84 -5.81
CA LYS A 289 11.46 -22.69 -7.21
C LYS A 289 12.93 -22.32 -7.31
N GLU A 290 13.44 -21.49 -6.39
CA GLU A 290 14.87 -21.15 -6.31
C GLU A 290 15.72 -22.41 -6.09
N LYS A 291 15.29 -23.30 -5.19
CA LYS A 291 15.97 -24.60 -4.96
C LYS A 291 15.93 -25.51 -6.18
N GLU A 292 14.79 -25.60 -6.86
CA GLU A 292 14.64 -26.41 -8.10
C GLU A 292 15.56 -25.87 -9.22
N ALA A 293 15.70 -24.55 -9.32
CA ALA A 293 16.54 -23.88 -10.32
C ALA A 293 18.00 -23.67 -9.89
N LYS A 294 18.38 -24.08 -8.66
CA LYS A 294 19.70 -23.86 -8.05
C LYS A 294 20.13 -22.39 -8.08
N ILE A 295 19.19 -21.47 -7.85
CA ILE A 295 19.44 -20.03 -7.80
C ILE A 295 19.75 -19.64 -6.35
N VAL A 296 20.88 -18.98 -6.14
CA VAL A 296 21.22 -18.38 -4.84
C VAL A 296 20.69 -16.94 -4.81
N PRO A 297 19.82 -16.57 -3.86
CA PRO A 297 19.29 -15.21 -3.76
C PRO A 297 20.31 -14.23 -3.17
N ASP A 298 20.10 -12.93 -3.42
CA ASP A 298 20.82 -11.86 -2.73
C ASP A 298 20.53 -11.93 -1.21
N PRO A 299 21.55 -12.05 -0.33
CA PRO A 299 21.37 -12.23 1.11
C PRO A 299 20.56 -11.13 1.80
N ASP A 300 20.76 -9.88 1.39
CA ASP A 300 20.06 -8.73 1.98
C ASP A 300 18.57 -8.77 1.57
N ILE A 301 18.30 -9.08 0.31
CA ILE A 301 16.91 -9.22 -0.18
C ILE A 301 16.22 -10.42 0.47
N ASP A 302 16.96 -11.50 0.70
CA ASP A 302 16.44 -12.69 1.36
C ASP A 302 16.11 -12.46 2.82
N THR A 303 17.03 -11.86 3.57
CA THR A 303 16.79 -11.43 4.94
C THR A 303 15.57 -10.52 5.03
N TYR A 304 15.48 -9.50 4.17
CA TYR A 304 14.34 -8.58 4.18
C TYR A 304 13.02 -9.30 3.89
N MET A 305 12.94 -10.10 2.81
CA MET A 305 11.72 -10.81 2.43
C MET A 305 11.27 -11.82 3.48
N LYS A 306 12.22 -12.54 4.11
CA LYS A 306 11.93 -13.46 5.21
C LYS A 306 11.43 -12.72 6.43
N ALA A 307 12.11 -11.64 6.84
CA ALA A 307 11.74 -10.86 8.02
C ALA A 307 10.32 -10.27 7.94
N ILE A 308 9.88 -9.79 6.77
CA ILE A 308 8.51 -9.27 6.60
C ILE A 308 7.44 -10.37 6.42
N ALA A 309 7.85 -11.62 6.23
CA ALA A 309 6.97 -12.78 6.04
C ALA A 309 6.78 -13.62 7.31
N VAL A 310 7.40 -13.22 8.44
CA VAL A 310 7.25 -13.93 9.72
C VAL A 310 6.05 -13.41 10.51
N GLU A 311 5.21 -14.33 10.97
CA GLU A 311 4.09 -14.03 11.88
C GLU A 311 4.51 -13.85 13.35
N GLY A 312 3.75 -13.04 14.09
CA GLY A 312 3.80 -13.01 15.56
C GLY A 312 4.92 -12.17 16.18
N GLN A 313 5.67 -11.40 15.39
CA GLN A 313 6.65 -10.45 15.95
C GLN A 313 5.95 -9.25 16.60
N LYS A 314 6.44 -8.84 17.78
CA LYS A 314 5.95 -7.63 18.45
C LYS A 314 6.28 -6.39 17.62
N THR A 315 7.53 -6.23 17.21
CA THR A 315 7.98 -5.09 16.40
C THR A 315 8.48 -5.64 15.08
N SER A 316 7.87 -5.22 13.97
CA SER A 316 8.17 -5.77 12.64
C SER A 316 9.23 -4.94 11.94
N LEU A 317 10.17 -5.60 11.25
CA LEU A 317 11.08 -4.93 10.31
C LEU A 317 10.32 -4.10 9.26
N GLN A 318 9.09 -4.52 8.93
CA GLN A 318 8.20 -3.78 8.05
C GLN A 318 7.83 -2.40 8.61
N THR A 319 7.63 -2.29 9.93
CA THR A 319 7.32 -1.01 10.57
C THR A 319 8.50 -0.05 10.48
N ASP A 320 9.71 -0.53 10.76
CA ASP A 320 10.94 0.28 10.64
C ASP A 320 11.16 0.75 9.19
N TYR A 321 10.92 -0.15 8.22
CA TYR A 321 10.93 0.19 6.80
C TYR A 321 9.89 1.26 6.45
N ILE A 322 8.64 1.12 6.89
CA ILE A 322 7.56 2.09 6.63
C ILE A 322 7.88 3.46 7.25
N LEU A 323 8.36 3.48 8.49
CA LEU A 323 8.79 4.71 9.17
C LEU A 323 9.88 5.43 8.36
N LYS A 324 10.85 4.69 7.82
CA LYS A 324 11.94 5.25 7.02
C LYS A 324 11.45 5.80 5.69
N ILE A 325 10.71 5.02 4.89
CA ILE A 325 10.26 5.45 3.55
C ILE A 325 9.29 6.64 3.62
N LEU A 326 8.49 6.72 4.69
CA LEU A 326 7.57 7.83 4.89
C LEU A 326 8.23 9.03 5.57
N GLY A 327 9.50 8.94 5.99
CA GLY A 327 10.20 10.02 6.70
C GLY A 327 9.54 10.38 8.04
N LEU A 328 9.16 9.34 8.80
CA LEU A 328 8.53 9.41 10.12
C LEU A 328 9.47 8.91 11.24
N ASP A 329 10.71 8.55 10.90
CA ASP A 329 11.77 8.10 11.80
C ASP A 329 12.00 9.06 12.98
N ILE A 330 12.10 10.36 12.71
CA ILE A 330 12.34 11.40 13.74
C ILE A 330 11.19 11.48 14.75
N CYS A 331 9.96 11.16 14.33
CA CYS A 331 8.76 11.24 15.18
C CYS A 331 8.20 9.86 15.56
N ALA A 332 8.96 8.77 15.36
CA ALA A 332 8.48 7.41 15.55
C ALA A 332 7.93 7.18 16.97
N ASP A 333 8.64 7.70 17.97
CA ASP A 333 8.30 7.50 19.39
C ASP A 333 7.55 8.71 19.99
N THR A 334 7.02 9.59 19.13
CA THR A 334 6.17 10.72 19.54
C THR A 334 4.70 10.34 19.49
N PHE A 335 3.89 10.80 20.45
CA PHE A 335 2.44 10.61 20.43
C PHE A 335 1.80 11.22 19.19
N VAL A 336 0.82 10.52 18.61
CA VAL A 336 0.08 11.02 17.44
C VAL A 336 -0.71 12.28 17.81
N GLY A 337 -1.34 12.29 18.99
CA GLY A 337 -2.11 13.42 19.49
C GLY A 337 -3.40 13.73 18.71
N ASP A 338 -4.13 14.73 19.21
CA ASP A 338 -5.40 15.21 18.68
C ASP A 338 -5.53 16.73 18.86
N ALA A 339 -6.76 17.26 18.79
CA ALA A 339 -7.01 18.69 18.96
C ALA A 339 -6.75 19.19 20.39
N MET A 340 -6.77 18.30 21.40
CA MET A 340 -6.61 18.63 22.82
C MET A 340 -5.22 18.26 23.35
N ARG A 341 -4.57 17.29 22.73
CA ARG A 341 -3.25 16.77 23.08
C ARG A 341 -2.26 17.02 21.97
N ARG A 342 -1.20 17.75 22.31
CA ARG A 342 -0.08 17.97 21.39
C ARG A 342 0.52 16.63 20.96
N GLY A 343 0.75 16.49 19.66
CA GLY A 343 1.42 15.34 19.06
C GLY A 343 2.17 15.75 17.81
N ILE A 344 2.16 14.88 16.80
CA ILE A 344 2.80 15.13 15.51
C ILE A 344 2.06 16.21 14.69
N SER A 345 2.74 16.79 13.71
CA SER A 345 2.14 17.76 12.78
C SER A 345 1.06 17.14 11.90
N GLY A 346 0.15 17.95 11.34
CA GLY A 346 -0.90 17.47 10.44
C GLY A 346 -0.37 16.74 9.20
N GLY A 347 0.74 17.22 8.61
CA GLY A 347 1.39 16.56 7.47
C GLY A 347 2.04 15.21 7.84
N GLN A 348 2.59 15.10 9.06
CA GLN A 348 3.05 13.80 9.58
C GLN A 348 1.85 12.87 9.83
N LYS A 349 0.78 13.36 10.45
CA LYS A 349 -0.45 12.59 10.69
C LYS A 349 -1.04 12.05 9.39
N LYS A 350 -1.00 12.85 8.30
CA LYS A 350 -1.48 12.38 6.99
C LYS A 350 -0.64 11.24 6.42
N ARG A 351 0.68 11.29 6.62
CA ARG A 351 1.60 10.21 6.22
C ARG A 351 1.39 8.95 7.07
N VAL A 352 1.05 9.08 8.36
CA VAL A 352 0.73 7.93 9.22
C VAL A 352 -0.55 7.20 8.77
N THR A 353 -1.53 7.93 8.22
CA THR A 353 -2.76 7.33 7.67
C THR A 353 -2.55 6.63 6.33
N ALA A 354 -1.55 7.06 5.56
CA ALA A 354 -1.31 6.59 4.19
C ALA A 354 -0.61 5.22 4.18
#